data_AF-A0A6V8LKQ9-F1
#
_entry.id   AF-A0A6V8LKQ9-F1
#
_cell.length_a   1.000
_cell.length_b   1.000
_cell.length_c   1.000
_cell.angle_alpha   90.00
_cell.angle_beta   90.00
_cell.angle_gamma   90.00
#
_symmetry.space_group_name_H-M   'P 1'
#
loop_
_entity.id
_entity.type
_entity.pdbx_description
1 polymer ?
#
loop_
_entity_poly.entity_id
_entity_poly.type
_entity_poly.pdbx_seq_one_letter_code
_entity_poly.pdbx_strand_id
1 'polypeptide(L)'
;MRRALAALTLLALPLASALPAQAAMQAEPKDFLGIPFAKPYEPDRTFSCQRDSEEGLNCARATDQLVLLGVPLKNLRYVFMQGYLYTVDAEVAGRENHDRLVAELTARHGKPETLQGGMLSWSGTNVDILLHYDASRKTGEVDYIYKNIPCGLE
;
A
#
# COMPACT_ATOMS: atom_id res chain seq x y z
N MET A 1 22.38 -59.55 -39.43
CA MET A 1 22.21 -59.17 -38.01
C MET A 1 22.66 -57.73 -37.82
N ARG A 2 21.74 -56.89 -37.31
CA ARG A 2 21.87 -55.65 -36.52
C ARG A 2 22.97 -54.63 -36.89
N ARG A 3 22.57 -53.52 -37.53
CA ARG A 3 23.25 -52.22 -37.47
C ARG A 3 22.68 -51.44 -36.27
N ALA A 4 23.49 -51.10 -35.28
CA ALA A 4 23.08 -50.29 -34.14
C ALA A 4 23.40 -48.82 -34.42
N LEU A 5 22.34 -47.99 -34.43
CA LEU A 5 22.41 -46.53 -34.41
C LEU A 5 22.85 -46.05 -33.02
N ALA A 6 23.73 -45.06 -32.97
CA ALA A 6 23.82 -44.16 -31.83
C ALA A 6 24.25 -42.77 -32.33
N ALA A 7 23.26 -41.91 -32.63
CA ALA A 7 23.49 -40.49 -32.86
C ALA A 7 23.08 -39.75 -31.58
N LEU A 8 24.09 -39.27 -30.86
CA LEU A 8 23.98 -38.45 -29.65
C LEU A 8 23.41 -37.08 -30.03
N THR A 9 22.20 -36.74 -29.56
CA THR A 9 21.64 -35.39 -29.68
C THR A 9 21.83 -34.67 -28.35
N LEU A 10 22.81 -33.77 -28.31
CA LEU A 10 23.01 -32.80 -27.22
C LEU A 10 21.93 -31.71 -27.34
N LEU A 11 20.90 -31.77 -26.49
CA LEU A 11 19.95 -30.68 -26.30
C LEU A 11 20.62 -29.58 -25.45
N ALA A 12 20.89 -28.44 -26.06
CA ALA A 12 21.26 -27.21 -25.34
C ALA A 12 19.98 -26.57 -24.77
N LEU A 13 19.81 -26.57 -23.44
CA LEU A 13 18.75 -25.79 -22.78
C LEU A 13 19.20 -24.33 -22.67
N PRO A 14 18.41 -23.35 -23.16
CA PRO A 14 18.67 -21.95 -22.87
C PRO A 14 18.26 -21.66 -21.42
N LEU A 15 19.22 -21.27 -20.59
CA LEU A 15 18.99 -20.65 -19.29
C LEU A 15 18.33 -19.28 -19.52
N ALA A 16 17.00 -19.26 -19.54
CA ALA A 16 16.24 -18.01 -19.49
C ALA A 16 16.45 -17.38 -18.11
N SER A 17 17.16 -16.25 -18.09
CA SER A 17 17.34 -15.38 -16.94
C SER A 17 15.97 -14.81 -16.54
N ALA A 18 15.24 -15.50 -15.67
CA ALA A 18 14.06 -14.91 -15.04
C ALA A 18 14.53 -13.74 -14.17
N LEU A 19 14.27 -12.51 -14.63
CA LEU A 19 14.29 -11.35 -13.75
C LEU A 19 13.40 -11.70 -12.55
N PRO A 20 13.85 -11.45 -11.30
CA PRO A 20 13.03 -11.75 -10.14
C PRO A 20 11.73 -10.95 -10.29
N ALA A 21 10.63 -11.65 -10.51
CA ALA A 21 9.32 -11.02 -10.46
C ALA A 21 9.19 -10.38 -9.08
N GLN A 22 8.96 -9.08 -9.07
CA GLN A 22 8.67 -8.32 -7.86
C GLN A 22 7.59 -9.07 -7.10
N ALA A 23 7.89 -9.51 -5.88
CA ALA A 23 6.94 -10.31 -5.12
C ALA A 23 5.73 -9.41 -4.81
N ALA A 24 4.58 -9.74 -5.39
CA ALA A 24 3.36 -9.00 -5.15
C ALA A 24 3.05 -8.96 -3.65
N MET A 25 2.54 -7.82 -3.16
CA MET A 25 2.10 -7.67 -1.78
C MET A 25 1.19 -8.84 -1.38
N GLN A 26 1.52 -9.46 -0.26
CA GLN A 26 0.68 -10.51 0.32
C GLN A 26 -0.54 -9.86 0.99
N ALA A 27 -1.69 -10.54 0.94
CA ALA A 27 -2.91 -10.10 1.63
C ALA A 27 -3.25 -8.61 1.42
N GLU A 28 -3.19 -8.14 0.17
CA GLU A 28 -3.53 -6.77 -0.21
C GLU A 28 -4.87 -6.32 0.44
N PRO A 29 -4.88 -5.16 1.12
CA PRO A 29 -6.09 -4.68 1.79
C PRO A 29 -7.15 -4.27 0.78
N LYS A 30 -8.40 -4.68 1.05
CA LYS A 30 -9.57 -4.31 0.23
C LYS A 30 -10.30 -3.08 0.79
N ASP A 31 -10.08 -2.80 2.07
CA ASP A 31 -10.68 -1.71 2.82
C ASP A 31 -9.69 -1.20 3.88
N PHE A 32 -9.95 0.00 4.38
CA PHE A 32 -9.29 0.57 5.54
C PHE A 32 -10.32 0.82 6.64
N LEU A 33 -10.21 0.12 7.77
CA LEU A 33 -11.17 0.19 8.88
C LEU A 33 -12.64 0.04 8.42
N GLY A 34 -12.88 -0.92 7.52
CA GLY A 34 -14.22 -1.21 6.99
C GLY A 34 -14.71 -0.24 5.91
N ILE A 35 -13.90 0.72 5.48
CA ILE A 35 -14.20 1.59 4.32
C ILE A 35 -13.46 1.03 3.10
N PRO A 36 -14.17 0.45 2.11
CA PRO A 36 -13.53 -0.03 0.89
C PRO A 36 -12.79 1.09 0.15
N PHE A 37 -11.63 0.76 -0.43
CA PHE A 37 -11.00 1.66 -1.38
C PHE A 37 -11.91 1.87 -2.60
N ALA A 38 -11.81 3.03 -3.25
CA ALA A 38 -12.74 3.45 -4.31
C ALA A 38 -14.22 3.53 -3.89
N LYS A 39 -14.53 3.49 -2.58
CA LYS A 39 -15.90 3.80 -2.14
C LYS A 39 -16.20 5.26 -2.50
N PRO A 40 -17.35 5.55 -3.14
CA PRO A 40 -17.82 6.92 -3.29
C PRO A 40 -17.87 7.63 -1.93
N TYR A 41 -17.55 8.92 -1.94
CA TYR A 41 -17.73 9.80 -0.80
C TYR A 41 -19.22 9.90 -0.51
N GLU A 42 -19.63 9.24 0.56
CA GLU A 42 -20.96 9.37 1.14
C GLU A 42 -20.80 10.24 2.38
N PRO A 43 -21.16 11.53 2.33
CA PRO A 43 -21.16 12.39 3.50
C PRO A 43 -22.23 11.89 4.48
N ASP A 44 -21.88 10.92 5.31
CA ASP A 44 -22.61 10.67 6.54
C ASP A 44 -22.12 11.63 7.63
N ARG A 45 -22.89 11.73 8.71
CA ARG A 45 -22.59 12.65 9.82
C ARG A 45 -21.32 12.28 10.60
N THR A 46 -20.64 11.20 10.25
CA THR A 46 -19.46 10.71 10.98
C THR A 46 -18.16 11.34 10.47
N PHE A 47 -18.15 11.86 9.23
CA PHE A 47 -17.01 12.55 8.65
C PHE A 47 -17.05 14.06 8.87
N SER A 48 -15.91 14.61 9.26
CA SER A 48 -15.60 16.04 9.21
C SER A 48 -14.59 16.27 8.09
N CYS A 49 -15.02 16.96 7.03
CA CYS A 49 -14.21 17.16 5.82
C CYS A 49 -13.86 18.62 5.60
N GLN A 50 -12.66 18.85 5.07
CA GLN A 50 -12.19 20.14 4.58
C GLN A 50 -11.81 19.99 3.12
N ARG A 51 -12.13 21.00 2.32
CA ARG A 51 -11.73 21.03 0.91
C ARG A 51 -10.22 21.26 0.83
N ASP A 52 -9.53 20.38 0.12
CA ASP A 52 -8.09 20.45 -0.13
C ASP A 52 -7.80 21.01 -1.52
N SER A 53 -8.61 20.63 -2.51
CA SER A 53 -8.57 21.13 -3.88
C SER A 53 -9.97 21.19 -4.47
N GLU A 54 -10.12 21.54 -5.76
CA GLU A 54 -11.43 21.52 -6.43
C GLU A 54 -12.09 20.13 -6.37
N GLU A 55 -11.29 19.08 -6.54
CA GLU A 55 -11.75 17.68 -6.58
C GLU A 55 -11.40 16.87 -5.32
N GLY A 56 -10.65 17.48 -4.39
CA GLY A 56 -10.05 16.83 -3.23
C GLY A 56 -10.70 17.23 -1.90
N LEU A 57 -11.05 16.23 -1.08
CA LEU A 57 -11.50 16.42 0.30
C LEU A 57 -10.59 15.67 1.27
N ASN A 58 -10.12 16.37 2.30
CA ASN A 58 -9.45 15.79 3.44
C ASN A 58 -10.45 15.61 4.57
N CYS A 59 -10.69 14.36 4.95
CA CYS A 59 -11.71 14.00 5.93
C CYS A 59 -11.12 13.25 7.12
N ALA A 60 -11.74 13.42 8.29
CA ALA A 60 -11.52 12.58 9.45
C ALA A 60 -12.87 12.05 9.95
N ARG A 61 -12.91 10.83 10.47
CA ARG A 61 -14.12 10.24 11.04
C ARG A 61 -13.96 10.07 12.55
N ALA A 62 -14.81 10.77 13.31
CA ALA A 62 -14.65 10.91 14.76
C ALA A 62 -14.82 9.59 15.54
N THR A 63 -15.46 8.59 14.92
CA THR A 63 -15.68 7.27 15.51
C THR A 63 -14.47 6.34 15.34
N ASP A 64 -13.46 6.72 14.55
CA ASP A 64 -12.29 5.88 14.36
C ASP A 64 -11.41 5.85 15.61
N GLN A 65 -11.04 4.65 16.00
CA GLN A 65 -9.98 4.46 16.98
C GLN A 65 -8.66 4.78 16.29
N LEU A 66 -7.87 5.66 16.89
CA LEU A 66 -6.53 6.02 16.42
C LEU A 66 -5.52 4.91 16.75
N VAL A 67 -5.74 3.71 16.20
CA VAL A 67 -4.88 2.54 16.33
C VAL A 67 -4.87 1.78 15.01
N LEU A 68 -3.68 1.50 14.49
CA LEU A 68 -3.47 0.69 13.28
C LEU A 68 -2.63 -0.53 13.63
N LEU A 69 -3.17 -1.74 13.46
CA LEU A 69 -2.47 -3.00 13.76
C LEU A 69 -1.88 -3.03 15.19
N GLY A 70 -2.61 -2.47 16.15
CA GLY A 70 -2.15 -2.38 17.55
C GLY A 70 -1.12 -1.26 17.83
N VAL A 71 -0.77 -0.45 16.83
CA VAL A 71 0.11 0.72 16.97
C VAL A 71 -0.73 2.00 17.11
N PRO A 72 -0.56 2.79 18.18
CA PRO A 72 -1.27 4.05 18.35
C PRO A 72 -0.92 5.05 17.24
N LEU A 73 -1.96 5.65 16.65
CA LEU A 73 -1.84 6.72 15.67
C LEU A 73 -1.91 8.09 16.37
N LYS A 74 -1.13 9.04 15.86
CA LYS A 74 -1.22 10.46 16.17
C LYS A 74 -2.33 11.13 15.37
N ASN A 75 -2.50 10.71 14.11
CA ASN A 75 -3.50 11.26 13.19
C ASN A 75 -3.94 10.19 12.19
N LEU A 76 -5.16 10.33 11.68
CA LEU A 76 -5.74 9.52 10.61
C LEU A 76 -6.61 10.42 9.73
N ARG A 77 -6.35 10.40 8.42
CA ARG A 77 -7.11 11.16 7.42
C ARG A 77 -7.48 10.27 6.25
N TYR A 78 -8.64 10.55 5.68
CA TYR A 78 -9.15 9.97 4.45
C TYR A 78 -9.16 11.05 3.38
N VAL A 79 -8.40 10.82 2.31
CA VAL A 79 -8.32 11.72 1.16
C VAL A 79 -9.25 11.18 0.09
N PHE A 80 -10.31 11.94 -0.20
CA PHE A 80 -11.21 11.67 -1.30
C PHE A 80 -10.82 12.51 -2.50
N MET A 81 -10.65 11.88 -3.65
CA MET A 81 -10.34 12.53 -4.93
C MET A 81 -11.41 12.14 -5.95
N GLN A 82 -11.94 13.12 -6.68
CA GLN A 82 -13.07 12.91 -7.62
C GLN A 82 -14.27 12.21 -6.96
N GLY A 83 -14.47 12.45 -5.66
CA GLY A 83 -15.52 11.84 -4.88
C GLY A 83 -15.30 10.35 -4.55
N TYR A 84 -14.08 9.81 -4.65
CA TYR A 84 -13.75 8.44 -4.25
C TYR A 84 -12.63 8.40 -3.23
N LEU A 85 -12.66 7.45 -2.29
CA LEU A 85 -11.54 7.26 -1.36
C LEU A 85 -10.28 6.84 -2.13
N TYR A 86 -9.30 7.74 -2.18
CA TYR A 86 -8.06 7.59 -2.93
C TYR A 86 -6.90 7.24 -2.01
N THR A 87 -6.70 8.01 -0.95
CA THR A 87 -5.60 7.79 0.01
C THR A 87 -6.13 7.74 1.43
N VAL A 88 -5.51 6.91 2.26
CA VAL A 88 -5.59 7.02 3.72
C VAL A 88 -4.22 7.37 4.25
N ASP A 89 -4.11 8.54 4.87
CA ASP A 89 -2.87 9.00 5.52
C ASP A 89 -2.99 8.74 7.02
N ALA A 90 -1.96 8.14 7.62
CA ALA A 90 -1.86 8.04 9.07
C ALA A 90 -0.46 8.37 9.56
N GLU A 91 -0.41 8.97 10.75
CA GLU A 91 0.84 9.30 11.42
C GLU A 91 0.99 8.48 12.69
N VAL A 92 2.19 7.97 12.97
CA VAL A 92 2.59 7.40 14.26
C VAL A 92 3.65 8.27 14.92
N ALA A 93 3.58 8.38 16.25
CA ALA A 93 4.54 9.19 17.01
C ALA A 93 5.80 8.39 17.36
N GLY A 94 6.96 8.92 17.02
CA GLY A 94 8.25 8.38 17.42
C GLY A 94 8.71 7.16 16.62
N ARG A 95 10.02 6.92 16.68
CA ARG A 95 10.70 5.84 15.95
C ARG A 95 10.23 4.45 16.37
N GLU A 96 9.95 4.25 17.65
CA GLU A 96 9.51 2.95 18.17
C GLU A 96 8.18 2.50 17.56
N ASN A 97 7.18 3.38 17.51
CA ASN A 97 5.88 3.07 16.91
C ASN A 97 5.99 2.90 15.39
N HIS A 98 6.84 3.69 14.73
CA HIS A 98 7.18 3.47 13.32
C HIS A 98 7.73 2.06 13.10
N ASP A 99 8.77 1.66 13.83
CA ASP A 99 9.41 0.36 13.63
C ASP A 99 8.49 -0.82 13.98
N ARG A 100 7.61 -0.65 14.98
CA ARG A 100 6.53 -1.60 15.26
C ARG A 100 5.56 -1.71 14.09
N LEU A 101 5.14 -0.59 13.50
CA LEU A 101 4.25 -0.60 12.34
C LEU A 101 4.92 -1.24 11.11
N VAL A 102 6.22 -1.00 10.88
CA VAL A 102 7.01 -1.71 9.85
C VAL A 102 6.90 -3.22 10.06
N ALA A 103 7.09 -3.69 11.30
CA ALA A 103 7.06 -5.11 11.62
C ALA A 103 5.67 -5.72 11.38
N GLU A 104 4.60 -5.05 11.82
CA GLU A 104 3.22 -5.51 11.61
C GLU A 104 2.84 -5.55 10.13
N LEU A 105 3.17 -4.51 9.36
CA LEU A 105 2.95 -4.48 7.92
C LEU A 105 3.77 -5.57 7.22
N THR A 106 5.02 -5.77 7.62
CA THR A 106 5.87 -6.83 7.05
C THR A 106 5.30 -8.22 7.32
N ALA A 107 4.82 -8.45 8.55
CA ALA A 107 4.23 -9.73 8.93
C ALA A 107 2.94 -10.03 8.13
N ARG A 108 2.16 -8.99 7.81
CA ARG A 108 0.87 -9.15 7.10
C ARG A 108 1.02 -9.17 5.58
N HIS A 109 1.91 -8.34 5.04
CA HIS A 109 1.98 -8.02 3.62
C HIS A 109 3.24 -8.52 2.93
N GLY A 110 4.14 -9.16 3.69
CA GLY A 110 5.43 -9.62 3.20
C GLY A 110 6.51 -8.53 3.28
N LYS A 111 7.70 -8.83 2.77
CA LYS A 111 8.84 -7.91 2.86
C LYS A 111 8.60 -6.67 1.97
N PRO A 112 8.76 -5.44 2.50
CA PRO A 112 8.69 -4.25 1.67
C PRO A 112 9.91 -4.12 0.77
N GLU A 113 9.76 -3.30 -0.24
CA GLU A 113 10.87 -2.72 -0.98
C GLU A 113 11.33 -1.42 -0.33
N THR A 114 12.61 -1.11 -0.48
CA THR A 114 13.16 0.18 -0.06
C THR A 114 13.34 1.05 -1.29
N LEU A 115 12.57 2.13 -1.35
CA LEU A 115 12.65 3.17 -2.37
C LEU A 115 13.67 4.24 -1.97
N GLN A 116 13.86 5.22 -2.86
CA GLN A 116 14.70 6.38 -2.59
C GLN A 116 14.24 7.11 -1.32
N GLY A 117 15.19 7.62 -0.54
CA GLY A 117 14.89 8.33 0.71
C GLY A 117 14.54 7.42 1.88
N GLY A 118 14.65 6.09 1.73
CA GLY A 118 14.38 5.13 2.80
C GLY A 118 12.90 4.83 3.01
N MET A 119 12.05 5.27 2.07
CA MET A 119 10.63 4.91 2.04
C MET A 119 10.48 3.40 1.80
N LEU A 120 9.60 2.77 2.56
CA LEU A 120 9.23 1.38 2.42
C LEU A 120 7.94 1.29 1.59
N SER A 121 7.91 0.36 0.64
CA SER A 121 6.76 0.15 -0.24
C SER A 121 6.31 -1.31 -0.22
N TRP A 122 5.02 -1.52 0.03
CA TRP A 122 4.33 -2.77 -0.28
C TRP A 122 3.42 -2.54 -1.48
N SER A 123 3.82 -3.08 -2.62
CA SER A 123 3.12 -2.82 -3.87
C SER A 123 2.08 -3.89 -4.19
N GLY A 124 0.81 -3.48 -4.23
CA GLY A 124 -0.32 -4.33 -4.58
C GLY A 124 -0.80 -4.10 -6.01
N THR A 125 -1.86 -4.83 -6.39
CA THR A 125 -2.50 -4.67 -7.70
C THR A 125 -3.31 -3.38 -7.76
N ASN A 126 -4.03 -3.05 -6.68
CA ASN A 126 -4.93 -1.90 -6.57
C ASN A 126 -4.51 -0.94 -5.47
N VAL A 127 -3.83 -1.40 -4.42
CA VAL A 127 -3.40 -0.57 -3.29
C VAL A 127 -1.89 -0.68 -3.12
N ASP A 128 -1.23 0.46 -2.96
CA ASP A 128 0.14 0.52 -2.41
C ASP A 128 0.08 0.95 -0.95
N ILE A 129 0.99 0.42 -0.14
CA ILE A 129 1.27 0.93 1.20
C ILE A 129 2.65 1.54 1.17
N LEU A 130 2.76 2.83 1.44
CA LEU A 130 4.02 3.54 1.58
C LEU A 130 4.22 3.90 3.04
N LEU A 131 5.42 3.69 3.57
CA LEU A 131 5.77 4.03 4.94
C LEU A 131 7.14 4.69 4.97
N HIS A 132 7.26 5.83 5.65
CA HIS A 132 8.56 6.45 5.87
C HIS A 132 8.63 7.10 7.26
N TYR A 133 9.85 7.33 7.73
CA TYR A 133 10.10 8.02 8.99
C TYR A 133 10.70 9.40 8.75
N ASP A 134 9.99 10.43 9.19
CA ASP A 134 10.50 11.81 9.22
C ASP A 134 11.24 12.04 10.55
N ALA A 135 12.57 12.08 10.47
CA ALA A 135 13.42 12.31 11.65
C ALA A 135 13.30 13.73 12.21
N SER A 136 12.91 14.72 11.40
CA SER A 136 12.77 16.12 11.83
C SER A 136 11.52 16.30 12.68
N ARG A 137 10.39 15.70 12.24
CA ARG A 137 9.10 15.73 12.96
C ARG A 137 8.98 14.62 14.00
N LYS A 138 9.89 13.64 13.98
CA LYS A 138 9.86 12.42 14.81
C LYS A 138 8.54 11.66 14.64
N THR A 139 8.08 11.55 13.40
CA THR A 139 6.83 10.89 13.03
C THR A 139 7.08 9.86 11.95
N GLY A 140 6.41 8.71 12.05
CA GLY A 140 6.25 7.80 10.92
C GLY A 140 4.97 8.15 10.17
N GLU A 141 5.02 8.14 8.84
CA GLU A 141 3.87 8.42 7.98
C GLU A 141 3.61 7.20 7.11
N VAL A 142 2.38 6.71 7.17
CA VAL A 142 1.90 5.58 6.36
C VAL A 142 0.75 6.04 5.47
N ASP A 143 0.86 5.73 4.19
CA ASP A 143 -0.14 6.04 3.18
C ASP A 143 -0.63 4.74 2.56
N TYR A 144 -1.95 4.55 2.52
CA TYR A 144 -2.58 3.51 1.72
C TYR A 144 -3.17 4.17 0.48
N ILE A 145 -2.58 3.91 -0.69
CA ILE A 145 -2.88 4.63 -1.93
C ILE A 145 -3.58 3.70 -2.90
N TYR A 146 -4.80 4.04 -3.29
CA TYR A 146 -5.55 3.32 -4.30
C TYR A 146 -5.16 3.77 -5.71
N LYS A 147 -4.72 2.84 -6.56
CA LYS A 147 -4.14 3.12 -7.89
C LYS A 147 -5.15 3.52 -8.95
N ASN A 148 -6.38 3.02 -8.85
CA ASN A 148 -7.32 2.99 -9.97
C ASN A 148 -8.55 3.85 -9.69
N ILE A 149 -8.35 5.15 -9.39
CA ILE A 149 -9.50 6.05 -9.27
C ILE A 149 -10.32 5.98 -10.56
N PRO A 150 -11.64 5.80 -10.49
CA PRO A 150 -12.49 5.91 -11.66
C PRO A 150 -12.38 7.35 -12.20
N CYS A 151 -11.47 7.58 -13.16
CA CYS A 151 -11.42 8.85 -13.86
C CYS A 151 -12.75 9.03 -14.58
N GLY A 152 -13.44 10.14 -14.30
CA GLY A 152 -14.53 10.57 -15.17
C GLY A 152 -13.97 10.79 -16.57
N LEU A 153 -14.38 9.97 -17.54
CA LEU A 153 -14.31 10.39 -18.94
C LEU A 153 -15.34 11.53 -19.04
N GLU A 154 -14.84 12.76 -19.18
CA GLU A 154 -15.67 13.89 -19.64
C GLU A 154 -16.28 13.61 -21.02
#